data_AF-A0A641RCF2-F1
#
_entry.id   AF-A0A641RCF2-F1
#
_cell.length_a   1.000
_cell.length_b   1.000
_cell.length_c   1.000
_cell.angle_alpha   90.00
_cell.angle_beta   90.00
_cell.angle_gamma   90.00
#
_symmetry.space_group_name_H-M   'P 1'
#
loop_
_entity.id
_entity.type
_entity.pdbx_description
1 polymer ?
#
loop_
_entity_poly.entity_id
_entity_poly.type
_entity_poly.pdbx_seq_one_letter_code
_entity_poly.pdbx_strand_id
1 'polypeptide(L)' 'MINLIGKKAQIACGLLCCCSMAYAQSNDNSEVVVLNTGWEFSQAGTELWQSAQVPGTVHQDLIYHKQIPDPFYGIN' A
#
# COMPACT_ATOMS: atom_id res chain seq x y z
N MET A 1 -54.61 22.81 -0.80
CA MET A 1 -53.41 23.64 -1.10
C MET A 1 -52.24 23.37 -0.14
N ILE A 2 -52.50 23.22 1.17
CA ILE A 2 -51.52 22.90 2.24
C ILE A 2 -50.70 21.60 2.02
N ASN A 3 -51.30 20.52 1.50
CA ASN A 3 -50.63 19.23 1.31
C ASN A 3 -49.55 19.24 0.20
N LEU A 4 -49.66 20.15 -0.78
CA LEU A 4 -48.71 20.26 -1.90
C LEU A 4 -47.41 20.98 -1.48
N ILE A 5 -47.52 21.90 -0.52
CA ILE A 5 -46.38 22.64 0.05
C ILE A 5 -45.51 21.70 0.90
N GLY A 6 -46.13 20.84 1.72
CA GLY A 6 -45.42 19.82 2.50
C GLY A 6 -44.68 18.80 1.63
N LYS A 7 -45.29 18.36 0.52
CA LYS A 7 -44.68 17.40 -0.42
C LYS A 7 -43.46 18.00 -1.14
N LYS A 8 -43.53 19.28 -1.54
CA LYS A 8 -42.39 20.01 -2.12
C LYS A 8 -41.26 20.23 -1.12
N ALA A 9 -41.58 20.53 0.14
CA ALA A 9 -40.60 20.67 1.20
C ALA A 9 -39.87 19.35 1.51
N GLN A 10 -40.58 18.23 1.54
CA GLN A 10 -39.95 16.91 1.74
C GLN A 10 -39.09 16.46 0.56
N ILE A 11 -39.52 16.71 -0.69
CA ILE A 11 -38.73 16.40 -1.89
C ILE A 11 -37.45 17.27 -1.94
N ALA A 12 -37.56 18.56 -1.60
CA ALA A 12 -36.40 19.45 -1.51
C ALA A 12 -35.42 19.01 -0.41
N CYS A 13 -35.93 18.60 0.76
CA CYS A 13 -35.10 18.10 1.87
C CYS A 13 -34.41 16.76 1.52
N GLY A 14 -35.11 15.86 0.83
CA GLY A 14 -34.53 14.61 0.32
C GLY A 14 -33.42 14.84 -0.72
N LEU A 15 -33.65 15.72 -1.69
CA LEU A 15 -32.65 16.09 -2.72
C LEU A 15 -31.42 16.77 -2.11
N LEU A 16 -31.60 17.68 -1.15
CA LEU A 16 -30.49 18.33 -0.44
C LEU A 16 -29.63 17.32 0.33
N CYS A 17 -30.25 16.35 0.99
CA CYS A 17 -29.56 15.35 1.80
C CYS A 17 -28.76 14.35 0.93
N CYS A 18 -29.31 13.95 -0.23
CA CYS A 18 -28.61 13.07 -1.17
C CYS A 18 -27.36 13.72 -1.79
N CYS A 19 -27.41 15.02 -2.08
CA CYS A 19 -26.25 15.75 -2.60
C CYS A 19 -25.09 15.75 -1.60
N SER A 20 -25.35 16.05 -0.32
CA SER A 20 -24.31 16.11 0.72
C SER A 20 -23.60 14.76 0.94
N MET A 21 -24.31 13.64 0.83
CA MET A 21 -23.70 12.31 0.96
C MET A 21 -22.81 11.95 -0.23
N ALA A 22 -23.15 12.40 -1.45
CA ALA A 22 -22.30 12.21 -2.63
C ALA A 22 -21.01 13.03 -2.55
N TYR A 23 -21.06 14.24 -1.97
CA TYR A 23 -19.86 15.07 -1.74
C TYR A 23 -18.98 14.57 -0.59
N ALA A 24 -19.49 13.71 0.29
CA ALA A 24 -18.72 13.08 1.36
C ALA A 24 -17.92 11.84 0.89
N GLN A 25 -18.07 11.43 -0.38
CA GLN A 25 -17.32 10.30 -0.93
C GLN A 25 -15.89 10.73 -1.30
N SER A 26 -15.01 10.55 -0.31
CA SER A 26 -13.62 10.11 -0.38
C SER A 26 -12.58 10.95 -1.13
N ASN A 27 -11.78 11.68 -0.36
CA ASN A 27 -10.33 11.66 -0.56
C ASN A 27 -9.76 10.64 0.43
N ASP A 28 -9.08 9.60 -0.07
CA ASP A 28 -8.24 8.77 0.78
C ASP A 28 -7.09 9.64 1.30
N ASN A 29 -7.19 10.07 2.57
CA ASN A 29 -6.18 10.90 3.23
C ASN A 29 -5.10 10.04 3.92
N SER A 30 -5.02 8.75 3.60
CA SER A 30 -3.95 7.91 4.13
C SER A 30 -2.60 8.35 3.55
N GLU A 31 -1.58 8.31 4.38
CA GLU A 31 -0.20 8.51 3.94
C GLU A 31 0.39 7.19 3.46
N VAL A 32 1.07 7.22 2.32
CA VAL A 32 1.82 6.07 1.79
C VAL A 32 3.28 6.21 2.18
N VAL A 33 3.75 5.30 3.03
CA VAL A 33 5.17 5.19 3.39
C VAL A 33 5.81 4.06 2.59
N VAL A 34 6.82 4.39 1.79
CA VAL A 34 7.56 3.41 0.99
C VAL A 34 8.67 2.79 1.84
N LEU A 35 8.64 1.47 2.03
CA LEU A 35 9.60 0.72 2.83
C LEU A 35 10.63 -0.03 1.95
N ASN A 36 11.38 0.69 1.12
CA ASN A 36 12.31 0.11 0.14
C ASN A 36 13.81 0.29 0.50
N THR A 37 14.12 0.74 1.72
CA THR A 37 15.49 1.05 2.15
C THR A 37 15.78 0.57 3.57
N GLY A 38 17.05 0.37 3.90
CA GLY A 38 17.50 0.05 5.26
C GLY A 38 17.17 -1.38 5.71
N TRP A 39 16.90 -2.28 4.77
CA TRP A 39 16.66 -3.69 5.08
C TRP A 39 17.97 -4.43 5.31
N GLU A 40 17.92 -5.39 6.22
CA GLU A 40 18.97 -6.36 6.47
C GLU A 40 18.39 -7.78 6.41
N PHE A 41 19.23 -8.75 6.08
CA PHE A 41 18.89 -10.17 6.09
C PHE A 41 19.94 -10.96 6.86
N SER A 42 19.54 -12.13 7.36
CA SER A 42 20.42 -13.08 8.04
C SER A 42 20.00 -14.51 7.75
N GLN A 43 20.98 -15.40 7.64
CA GLN A 43 20.72 -16.84 7.62
C GLN A 43 20.24 -17.28 9.01
N ALA A 44 19.09 -17.95 9.07
CA ALA A 44 18.55 -18.47 10.31
C ALA A 44 19.57 -19.38 11.04
N GLY A 45 19.75 -19.15 12.34
CA GLY A 45 20.75 -19.84 13.15
C GLY A 45 22.14 -19.19 13.13
N THR A 46 22.30 -18.06 12.44
CA THR A 46 23.51 -17.23 12.49
C THR A 46 23.19 -15.86 13.10
N GLU A 47 24.23 -15.13 13.50
CA GLU A 47 24.13 -13.75 14.00
C GLU A 47 24.65 -12.73 12.98
N LEU A 48 24.97 -13.18 11.77
CA LEU A 48 25.49 -12.31 10.71
C LEU A 48 24.33 -11.60 10.01
N TRP A 49 24.19 -10.31 10.26
CA TRP A 49 23.27 -9.42 9.54
C TRP A 49 24.01 -8.67 8.44
N GLN A 50 23.40 -8.58 7.27
CA GLN A 50 23.95 -7.87 6.13
C GLN A 50 22.87 -7.08 5.41
N SER A 51 23.26 -6.03 4.69
CA SER A 51 22.33 -5.20 3.91
C SER A 51 21.57 -6.03 2.86
N ALA A 52 20.28 -5.77 2.69
CA ALA A 52 19.41 -6.43 1.72
C ALA A 52 18.71 -5.42 0.79
N GLN A 53 18.44 -5.81 -0.45
CA GLN A 53 17.62 -5.05 -1.37
C GLN A 53 16.15 -5.51 -1.27
N VAL A 54 15.24 -4.60 -0.89
CA VAL A 54 13.79 -4.87 -0.87
C VAL A 54 13.07 -3.82 -1.74
N PRO A 55 12.26 -4.23 -2.73
CA PRO A 55 12.01 -5.60 -3.16
C PRO A 55 13.24 -6.25 -3.83
N GLY A 56 13.43 -7.56 -3.61
CA GLY A 56 14.58 -8.32 -4.08
C GLY A 56 14.49 -9.81 -3.73
N THR A 57 15.61 -10.53 -3.80
CA THR A 57 15.69 -11.97 -3.46
C THR A 57 16.94 -12.28 -2.66
N VAL A 58 16.85 -13.28 -1.78
CA VAL A 58 18.00 -13.76 -0.98
C VAL A 58 19.18 -14.14 -1.88
N HIS A 59 18.95 -14.78 -3.03
CA HIS A 59 20.04 -15.15 -3.96
C HIS A 59 20.81 -13.92 -4.46
N GLN A 60 20.10 -12.84 -4.81
CA GLN A 60 20.74 -11.62 -5.28
C GLN A 60 21.55 -10.93 -4.16
N ASP A 61 21.03 -10.94 -2.93
CA ASP A 61 21.74 -10.40 -1.76
C ASP A 61 23.01 -11.22 -1.46
N LEU A 62 22.94 -12.55 -1.53
CA LEU A 62 24.10 -13.44 -1.37
C LEU A 62 25.16 -13.21 -2.47
N ILE A 63 24.74 -13.00 -3.72
CA ILE A 63 25.65 -12.66 -4.84
C ILE A 63 26.31 -11.31 -4.60
N TYR A 64 25.54 -10.30 -4.18
CA TYR A 64 26.06 -8.95 -3.87
C TYR A 64 27.13 -9.01 -2.78
N HIS A 65 26.92 -9.81 -1.73
CA HIS A 65 27.89 -10.07 -0.66
C HIS A 65 28.95 -11.11 -1.02
N LYS A 66 28.98 -11.60 -2.28
CA LYS A 66 29.94 -12.59 -2.80
C LYS A 66 29.97 -13.91 -2.02
N GLN A 67 28.85 -14.28 -1.39
CA GLN A 67 28.72 -15.54 -0.64
C GLN A 67 28.41 -16.73 -1.55
N ILE A 68 27.80 -16.48 -2.71
CA ILE A 68 27.59 -17.48 -3.76
C ILE A 68 28.10 -16.95 -5.11
N PRO A 69 28.56 -17.83 -6.01
CA PRO A 69 28.97 -17.45 -7.36
C PRO A 69 27.78 -17.05 -8.24
N ASP A 70 28.07 -16.57 -9.45
CA ASP A 70 27.06 -16.38 -10.49
C ASP A 70 26.33 -17.71 -10.75
N PRO A 71 25.01 -17.79 -10.50
CA PRO A 71 24.25 -19.02 -10.67
C PRO A 71 24.07 -19.42 -12.14
N PHE A 72 24.37 -18.54 -13.09
CA PHE A 72 24.25 -18.81 -14.53
C PHE A 72 25.56 -19.26 -15.18
N TYR A 73 26.64 -19.38 -14.40
CA TYR A 73 27.93 -19.87 -14.86
C TYR A 73 28.33 -21.17 -14.16
N GLY A 74 28.76 -22.18 -14.93
CA GLY A 74 29.20 -23.47 -14.39
C GLY A 74 28.06 -24.49 -14.28
N ILE A 75 27.97 -25.16 -13.12
CA ILE A 75 27.07 -26.32 -12.88
C ILE A 75 26.29 -26.20 -11.56
N ASN A 76 26.09 -24.98 -11.06
CA ASN A 76 25.35 -24.72 -9.81
C ASN A 76 23.85 -25.00 -9.95
#